data_AF-A0A090X6R2-F1
#
_entry.id   AF-A0A090X6R2-F1
#
_cell.length_a   1.000
_cell.length_b   1.000
_cell.length_c   1.000
_cell.angle_alpha   90.00
_cell.angle_beta   90.00
_cell.angle_gamma   90.00
#
_symmetry.space_group_name_H-M   'P 1'
#
loop_
_entity.id
_entity.type
_entity.pdbx_description
1 polymer ?
#
loop_
_entity_poly.entity_id
_entity_poly.type
_entity_poly.pdbx_seq_one_letter_code
_entity_poly.pdbx_strand_id
1 'polypeptide(L)'
;MVPNGGGYDVVPTWLGTETLSDADWNTLFQRIDFMRPPFLRIMTNSGWSYDNNGTYDEVTKTLSLFKMLDYAKSRNIEITYGEWGGHQSVGGFGNIDMNWIANSVKFLNHLVNEKGYTNIKTINIINEPNGYWASTEGNYDIYRDVQLAYIEEMAKYALSSVKLMGGPDIAVFNTASETEWITKTNNDLGDYVGLYDIHVYPKQQLIRNGEFSNMLRATKK
;
A
#
# COMPACT_ATOMS: atom_id res chain seq x y z
N MET A 1 9.09 -10.82 -5.47
CA MET A 1 9.67 -9.47 -5.30
C MET A 1 8.72 -8.53 -6.01
N VAL A 2 7.96 -7.74 -5.23
CA VAL A 2 7.04 -6.75 -5.77
C VAL A 2 7.88 -5.54 -6.21
N PRO A 3 7.83 -5.08 -7.48
CA PRO A 3 8.37 -3.79 -7.83
C PRO A 3 7.58 -2.72 -7.07
N ASN A 4 8.23 -2.07 -6.10
CA ASN A 4 7.63 -0.99 -5.32
C ASN A 4 7.73 0.31 -6.14
N GLY A 5 6.60 0.97 -6.38
CA GLY A 5 6.50 2.27 -7.04
C GLY A 5 6.69 3.46 -6.09
N GLY A 6 7.20 3.29 -4.87
CA GLY A 6 7.53 4.39 -3.96
C GLY A 6 8.78 5.18 -4.38
N GLY A 7 8.85 6.46 -4.03
CA GLY A 7 10.01 7.33 -4.28
C GLY A 7 9.82 8.42 -5.35
N TYR A 8 8.65 8.52 -6.00
CA TYR A 8 8.36 9.69 -6.87
C TYR A 8 8.05 10.94 -6.04
N ASP A 9 7.70 10.77 -4.78
CA ASP A 9 7.47 11.82 -3.78
C ASP A 9 8.73 12.65 -3.47
N VAL A 10 9.93 12.11 -3.71
CA VAL A 10 11.19 12.85 -3.55
C VAL A 10 11.64 13.57 -4.82
N VAL A 11 10.94 13.41 -5.95
CA VAL A 11 11.26 14.10 -7.21
C VAL A 11 11.28 15.62 -7.04
N PRO A 12 10.30 16.26 -6.37
CA PRO A 12 10.39 17.68 -6.04
C PRO A 12 11.63 18.03 -5.21
N THR A 13 11.99 17.18 -4.26
CA THR A 13 13.16 17.40 -3.39
C THR A 13 14.48 17.29 -4.16
N TRP A 14 14.58 16.38 -5.12
CA TRP A 14 15.84 16.07 -5.81
C TRP A 14 16.02 16.87 -7.10
N LEU A 15 14.93 17.11 -7.82
CA LEU A 15 14.95 17.71 -9.16
C LEU A 15 14.29 19.09 -9.20
N GLY A 16 13.69 19.57 -8.09
CA GLY A 16 12.99 20.85 -8.04
C GLY A 16 11.74 20.91 -8.94
N THR A 17 11.29 19.77 -9.44
CA THR A 17 10.16 19.63 -10.37
C THR A 17 9.15 18.66 -9.76
N GLU A 18 7.86 18.87 -10.04
CA GLU A 18 6.79 18.01 -9.47
C GLU A 18 6.89 16.56 -9.98
N THR A 19 7.41 16.38 -11.19
CA THR A 19 7.47 15.09 -11.87
C THR A 19 8.72 15.00 -12.75
N LEU A 20 9.09 13.76 -13.11
CA LEU A 20 10.20 13.50 -14.04
C LEU A 20 9.90 14.09 -15.43
N SER A 21 10.95 14.30 -16.23
CA SER A 21 10.76 14.68 -17.64
C SER A 21 10.04 13.57 -18.41
N ASP A 22 9.38 13.91 -19.52
CA ASP A 22 8.74 12.88 -20.35
C ASP A 22 9.74 11.85 -20.91
N ALA A 23 10.99 12.25 -21.15
CA ALA A 23 12.05 11.35 -21.59
C ALA A 23 12.42 10.32 -20.50
N ASP A 24 12.47 10.76 -19.25
CA ASP A 24 12.75 9.88 -18.10
C ASP A 24 11.58 8.94 -17.82
N TRP A 25 10.34 9.45 -17.89
CA TRP A 25 9.13 8.62 -17.80
C TRP A 25 9.11 7.54 -18.89
N ASN A 26 9.40 7.91 -20.14
CA ASN A 26 9.48 6.95 -21.23
C ASN A 26 10.56 5.88 -20.99
N THR A 27 11.73 6.29 -20.48
CA THR A 27 12.80 5.34 -20.13
C THR A 27 12.36 4.39 -19.02
N LEU A 28 11.68 4.89 -17.99
CA LEU A 28 11.14 4.07 -16.90
C LEU A 28 10.11 3.07 -17.44
N PHE A 29 9.15 3.53 -18.24
CA PHE A 29 8.12 2.68 -18.82
C PHE A 29 8.69 1.61 -19.75
N GLN A 30 9.72 1.91 -20.54
CA GLN A 30 10.42 0.91 -21.35
C GLN A 30 11.05 -0.21 -20.50
N ARG A 31 11.63 0.14 -19.34
CA ARG A 31 12.22 -0.84 -18.42
C ARG A 31 11.14 -1.70 -17.77
N ILE A 32 9.99 -1.12 -17.40
CA ILE A 32 8.87 -1.88 -16.85
C ILE A 32 8.26 -2.79 -17.92
N ASP A 33 8.09 -2.30 -19.15
CA ASP A 33 7.61 -3.10 -20.30
C ASP A 33 8.54 -4.28 -20.60
N PHE A 34 9.85 -4.12 -20.40
CA PHE A 34 10.82 -5.22 -20.53
C PHE A 34 10.61 -6.29 -19.43
N MET A 35 10.36 -5.87 -18.19
CA MET A 35 10.14 -6.79 -17.06
C MET A 35 8.77 -7.49 -17.11
N ARG A 36 7.76 -6.86 -17.73
CA ARG A 36 6.37 -7.35 -17.84
C ARG A 36 5.79 -7.78 -16.48
N PRO A 37 5.80 -6.91 -15.45
CA PRO A 37 5.26 -7.29 -14.16
C PRO A 37 3.74 -7.52 -14.31
N PRO A 38 3.19 -8.61 -13.75
CA PRO A 38 1.75 -8.83 -13.72
C PRO A 38 1.04 -7.91 -12.72
N PHE A 39 1.81 -7.29 -11.82
CA PHE A 39 1.33 -6.61 -10.63
C PHE A 39 2.29 -5.47 -10.24
N LEU A 40 1.74 -4.35 -9.77
CA LEU A 40 2.47 -3.21 -9.22
C LEU A 40 1.88 -2.79 -7.87
N ARG A 41 2.76 -2.46 -6.92
CA ARG A 41 2.37 -1.81 -5.67
C ARG A 41 2.77 -0.34 -5.72
N ILE A 42 1.82 0.56 -5.50
CA ILE A 42 2.03 2.00 -5.49
C ILE A 42 1.66 2.52 -4.10
N MET A 43 2.66 3.02 -3.38
CA MET A 43 2.51 3.55 -2.02
C MET A 43 2.67 5.07 -2.03
N THR A 44 1.75 5.77 -1.36
CA THR A 44 1.75 7.23 -1.21
C THR A 44 1.50 7.63 0.25
N ASN A 45 1.26 8.92 0.51
CA ASN A 45 0.69 9.43 1.75
C ASN A 45 -0.38 10.48 1.42
N SER A 46 -1.24 10.81 2.38
CA SER A 46 -2.25 11.88 2.25
C SER A 46 -1.65 13.17 1.69
N GLY A 47 -0.55 13.64 2.28
CA GLY A 47 0.13 14.88 1.89
C GLY A 47 0.72 14.92 0.47
N TRP A 48 0.80 13.77 -0.22
CA TRP A 48 1.29 13.64 -1.60
C TRP A 48 0.20 13.26 -2.59
N SER A 49 -1.03 13.09 -2.12
CA SER A 49 -2.15 12.64 -2.93
C SER A 49 -3.28 13.63 -2.86
N TYR A 50 -3.97 13.67 -1.73
CA TYR A 50 -5.22 14.39 -1.58
C TYR A 50 -5.22 15.40 -0.43
N ASP A 51 -4.15 15.54 0.34
CA ASP A 51 -4.04 16.56 1.38
C ASP A 51 -3.12 17.70 0.95
N ASN A 52 -3.69 18.91 0.90
CA ASN A 52 -3.00 20.15 0.61
C ASN A 52 -3.06 21.06 1.85
N ASN A 53 -2.13 20.83 2.77
CA ASN A 53 -2.00 21.58 4.02
C ASN A 53 -3.28 21.51 4.89
N GLY A 54 -3.82 20.30 5.07
CA GLY A 54 -5.04 20.07 5.86
C GLY A 54 -6.34 20.27 5.09
N THR A 55 -6.28 20.63 3.81
CA THR A 55 -7.45 20.75 2.93
C THR A 55 -7.44 19.63 1.90
N TYR A 56 -8.56 18.93 1.76
CA TYR A 56 -8.73 17.89 0.76
C TYR A 56 -8.66 18.47 -0.66
N ASP A 57 -7.77 17.93 -1.49
CA ASP A 57 -7.45 18.36 -2.85
C ASP A 57 -6.82 17.20 -3.64
N GLU A 58 -7.62 16.49 -4.44
CA GLU A 58 -7.22 15.34 -5.25
C GLU A 58 -6.48 15.69 -6.56
N VAL A 59 -6.23 16.98 -6.84
CA VAL A 59 -5.71 17.44 -8.14
C VAL A 59 -4.28 17.94 -8.02
N THR A 60 -3.97 18.76 -7.02
CA THR A 60 -2.74 19.56 -7.03
C THR A 60 -1.45 18.75 -6.93
N LYS A 61 -1.48 17.54 -6.35
CA LYS A 61 -0.27 16.75 -6.06
C LYS A 61 -0.25 15.38 -6.75
N THR A 62 -1.17 15.12 -7.67
CA THR A 62 -1.42 13.77 -8.20
C THR A 62 -0.82 13.51 -9.58
N LEU A 63 -0.06 14.46 -10.15
CA LEU A 63 0.45 14.36 -11.52
C LEU A 63 1.29 13.09 -11.76
N SER A 64 2.28 12.82 -10.90
CA SER A 64 3.13 11.63 -10.99
C SER A 64 2.35 10.33 -10.75
N LEU A 65 1.43 10.34 -9.78
CA LEU A 65 0.57 9.20 -9.49
C LEU A 65 -0.31 8.85 -10.70
N PHE A 66 -0.93 9.85 -11.33
CA PHE A 66 -1.76 9.61 -12.52
C PHE A 66 -0.94 9.10 -13.71
N LYS A 67 0.28 9.59 -13.94
CA LYS A 67 1.16 9.00 -14.98
C LYS A 67 1.42 7.51 -14.74
N MET A 68 1.64 7.10 -13.49
CA MET A 68 1.84 5.68 -13.13
C MET A 68 0.56 4.85 -13.29
N LEU A 69 -0.58 5.38 -12.84
CA LEU A 69 -1.88 4.71 -12.95
C LEU A 69 -2.33 4.59 -14.41
N ASP A 70 -2.14 5.63 -15.22
CA ASP A 70 -2.42 5.61 -16.67
C ASP A 70 -1.55 4.57 -17.39
N TYR A 71 -0.25 4.53 -17.08
CA TYR A 71 0.64 3.51 -17.60
C TYR A 71 0.14 2.10 -17.26
N ALA A 72 -0.12 1.82 -15.97
CA ALA A 72 -0.58 0.52 -15.52
C ALA A 72 -1.93 0.12 -16.13
N LYS A 73 -2.87 1.08 -16.23
CA LYS A 73 -4.17 0.88 -16.89
C LYS A 73 -4.01 0.52 -18.36
N SER A 74 -3.14 1.23 -19.10
CA SER A 74 -2.92 0.97 -20.54
C SER A 74 -2.33 -0.41 -20.84
N ARG A 75 -1.64 -1.03 -19.87
CA ARG A 75 -1.10 -2.40 -19.97
C ARG A 75 -1.91 -3.45 -19.22
N ASN A 76 -3.06 -3.05 -18.64
CA ASN A 76 -3.89 -3.93 -17.81
C ASN A 76 -3.08 -4.61 -16.67
N ILE A 77 -2.18 -3.85 -16.05
CA ILE A 77 -1.39 -4.31 -14.90
C ILE A 77 -2.23 -4.14 -13.64
N GLU A 78 -2.32 -5.19 -12.83
CA GLU A 78 -3.02 -5.15 -11.54
C GLU A 78 -2.27 -4.27 -10.53
N ILE A 79 -3.02 -3.48 -9.75
CA ILE A 79 -2.45 -2.54 -8.79
C ILE A 79 -2.92 -2.86 -7.36
N THR A 80 -1.96 -2.90 -6.43
CA THR A 80 -2.23 -2.54 -5.04
C THR A 80 -1.91 -1.06 -4.85
N TYR A 81 -2.94 -0.28 -4.55
CA TYR A 81 -2.77 1.11 -4.17
C TYR A 81 -2.70 1.22 -2.64
N GLY A 82 -1.87 2.10 -2.11
CA GLY A 82 -1.71 2.15 -0.67
C GLY A 82 -1.10 3.41 -0.11
N GLU A 83 -1.13 3.48 1.21
CA GLU A 83 -0.52 4.53 2.02
C GLU A 83 0.45 3.94 3.03
N TRP A 84 1.52 4.66 3.38
CA TRP A 84 2.52 4.16 4.33
C TRP A 84 1.98 3.99 5.76
N GLY A 85 0.86 4.63 6.08
CA GLY A 85 0.27 4.67 7.42
C GLY A 85 0.17 6.11 7.90
N GLY A 86 -0.84 6.85 7.41
CA GLY A 86 -1.06 8.27 7.69
C GLY A 86 -1.65 8.57 9.07
N HIS A 87 -1.88 7.55 9.89
CA HIS A 87 -2.29 7.67 11.29
C HIS A 87 -1.11 8.21 12.13
N GLN A 88 -0.85 9.52 12.06
CA GLN A 88 -0.30 10.19 13.23
C GLN A 88 -1.47 10.36 14.20
N SER A 89 -1.62 9.35 15.07
CA SER A 89 -2.50 9.33 16.24
C SER A 89 -2.92 10.72 16.72
N VAL A 90 -4.16 11.11 16.42
CA VAL A 90 -4.76 12.31 17.01
C VAL A 90 -4.84 12.06 18.52
N GLY A 91 -3.97 12.74 19.28
CA GLY A 91 -4.00 12.69 20.75
C GLY A 91 -3.36 11.46 21.40
N GLY A 92 -2.59 10.63 20.68
CA GLY A 92 -1.83 9.51 21.25
C GLY A 92 -2.17 8.13 20.68
N PHE A 93 -1.30 7.16 20.99
CA PHE A 93 -1.36 5.78 20.50
C PHE A 93 -2.74 5.14 20.71
N GLY A 94 -3.31 4.55 19.65
CA GLY A 94 -4.60 3.85 19.70
C GLY A 94 -5.83 4.65 19.24
N ASN A 95 -5.70 5.96 18.99
CA ASN A 95 -6.79 6.76 18.41
C ASN A 95 -6.72 6.75 16.87
N ILE A 96 -7.71 6.10 16.25
CA ILE A 96 -7.87 6.07 14.80
C ILE A 96 -8.33 7.45 14.30
N ASP A 97 -7.60 8.03 13.34
CA ASP A 97 -8.01 9.25 12.67
C ASP A 97 -9.08 8.94 11.61
N MET A 98 -10.35 9.07 12.00
CA MET A 98 -11.48 8.82 11.10
C MET A 98 -11.57 9.85 9.96
N ASN A 99 -11.01 11.06 10.11
CA ASN A 99 -10.99 12.03 9.01
C ASN A 99 -9.98 11.61 7.94
N TRP A 100 -8.83 11.07 8.35
CA TRP A 100 -7.87 10.47 7.42
C TRP A 100 -8.51 9.31 6.65
N ILE A 101 -9.20 8.39 7.34
CA ILE A 101 -9.92 7.27 6.68
C ILE A 101 -10.93 7.78 5.66
N ALA A 102 -11.80 8.71 6.06
CA ALA A 102 -12.80 9.29 5.17
C ALA A 102 -12.17 9.92 3.91
N ASN A 103 -11.11 10.71 4.08
CA ASN A 103 -10.43 11.34 2.95
C ASN A 103 -9.69 10.33 2.07
N SER A 104 -9.05 9.32 2.67
CA SER A 104 -8.37 8.24 1.92
C SER A 104 -9.35 7.45 1.06
N VAL A 105 -10.49 7.06 1.62
CA VAL A 105 -11.52 6.30 0.90
C VAL A 105 -12.19 7.18 -0.17
N LYS A 106 -12.44 8.45 0.14
CA LYS A 106 -12.94 9.42 -0.85
C LYS A 106 -11.99 9.54 -2.04
N PHE A 107 -10.68 9.58 -1.79
CA PHE A 107 -9.68 9.61 -2.85
C PHE A 107 -9.63 8.29 -3.62
N LEU A 108 -9.72 7.14 -2.94
CA LEU A 108 -9.82 5.84 -3.60
C LEU A 108 -11.06 5.77 -4.52
N ASN A 109 -12.20 6.31 -4.09
CA ASN A 109 -13.39 6.44 -4.93
C ASN A 109 -13.11 7.31 -6.17
N HIS A 110 -12.43 8.44 -6.02
CA HIS A 110 -12.02 9.27 -7.14
C HIS A 110 -11.16 8.48 -8.14
N LEU A 111 -10.17 7.72 -7.66
CA LEU A 111 -9.32 6.88 -8.52
C LEU A 111 -10.12 5.79 -9.26
N VAL A 112 -10.93 5.01 -8.54
CA VAL A 112 -11.57 3.83 -9.10
C VAL A 112 -12.80 4.19 -9.93
N ASN A 113 -13.70 4.99 -9.39
CA ASN A 113 -15.02 5.23 -9.96
C ASN A 113 -15.07 6.46 -10.88
N GLU A 114 -14.34 7.52 -10.56
CA GLU A 114 -14.39 8.76 -11.35
C GLU A 114 -13.32 8.76 -12.47
N LYS A 115 -12.10 8.32 -12.17
CA LYS A 115 -11.00 8.20 -13.14
C LYS A 115 -10.97 6.84 -13.86
N GLY A 116 -11.70 5.84 -13.34
CA GLY A 116 -11.85 4.54 -13.97
C GLY A 116 -10.60 3.67 -13.90
N TYR A 117 -9.79 3.75 -12.84
CA TYR A 117 -8.65 2.86 -12.59
C TYR A 117 -9.12 1.52 -11.99
N THR A 118 -9.94 0.77 -12.73
CA THR A 118 -10.55 -0.50 -12.28
C THR A 118 -9.56 -1.65 -12.14
N ASN A 119 -8.31 -1.45 -12.55
CA ASN A 119 -7.17 -2.35 -12.33
C ASN A 119 -6.56 -2.21 -10.93
N ILE A 120 -6.99 -1.23 -10.12
CA ILE A 120 -6.76 -1.25 -8.66
C ILE A 120 -7.66 -2.34 -8.08
N LYS A 121 -7.05 -3.43 -7.58
CA LYS A 121 -7.77 -4.60 -7.06
C LYS A 121 -7.65 -4.74 -5.56
N THR A 122 -6.53 -4.32 -5.01
CA THR A 122 -6.26 -4.39 -3.58
C THR A 122 -5.78 -3.06 -3.04
N ILE A 123 -5.97 -2.85 -1.73
CA ILE A 123 -5.45 -1.69 -1.02
C ILE A 123 -4.57 -2.08 0.16
N ASN A 124 -3.52 -1.28 0.39
CA ASN A 124 -2.65 -1.41 1.56
C ASN A 124 -2.49 -0.04 2.25
N ILE A 125 -3.20 0.18 3.35
CA ILE A 125 -3.26 1.49 4.02
C ILE A 125 -2.26 1.66 5.17
N ILE A 126 -1.58 0.58 5.58
CA ILE A 126 -0.56 0.59 6.63
C ILE A 126 0.60 -0.31 6.21
N ASN A 127 1.78 0.27 6.03
CA ASN A 127 2.97 -0.48 5.68
C ASN A 127 3.65 -1.07 6.93
N GLU A 128 4.05 -2.34 6.87
CA GLU A 128 4.82 -3.03 7.93
C GLU A 128 4.25 -2.84 9.35
N PRO A 129 2.95 -3.12 9.59
CA PRO A 129 2.25 -2.80 10.84
C PRO A 129 2.79 -3.55 12.06
N ASN A 130 3.59 -4.61 11.88
CA ASN A 130 4.26 -5.32 12.96
C ASN A 130 5.53 -4.61 13.45
N GLY A 131 6.02 -3.60 12.73
CA GLY A 131 7.20 -2.83 13.09
C GLY A 131 6.89 -1.72 14.11
N TYR A 132 7.87 -1.38 14.95
CA TYR A 132 7.76 -0.27 15.90
C TYR A 132 7.70 1.11 15.21
N TRP A 133 8.06 1.18 13.93
CA TRP A 133 8.05 2.39 13.10
C TRP A 133 6.71 2.64 12.41
N ALA A 134 5.85 1.62 12.36
CA ALA A 134 4.54 1.77 11.75
C ALA A 134 3.62 2.56 12.67
N SER A 135 2.56 3.13 12.10
CA SER A 135 1.53 3.84 12.86
C SER A 135 0.82 2.96 13.90
N THR A 136 0.92 1.64 13.77
CA THR A 136 0.40 0.64 14.70
C THR A 136 1.38 0.24 15.80
N GLU A 137 2.65 0.63 15.71
CA GLU A 137 3.76 0.24 16.60
C GLU A 137 3.79 -1.26 16.96
N GLY A 138 3.51 -2.14 16.00
CA GLY A 138 3.46 -3.58 16.26
C GLY A 138 2.19 -4.09 16.94
N ASN A 139 1.14 -3.27 17.07
CA ASN A 139 -0.14 -3.68 17.64
C ASN A 139 -1.13 -4.13 16.56
N TYR A 140 -1.41 -5.44 16.55
CA TYR A 140 -2.36 -6.04 15.63
C TYR A 140 -3.79 -5.51 15.80
N ASP A 141 -4.24 -5.25 17.02
CA ASP A 141 -5.64 -4.85 17.24
C ASP A 141 -5.90 -3.46 16.65
N ILE A 142 -4.92 -2.56 16.71
CA ILE A 142 -4.98 -1.26 16.01
C ILE A 142 -5.01 -1.48 14.50
N TYR A 143 -4.15 -2.36 13.96
CA TYR A 143 -4.20 -2.70 12.53
C TYR A 143 -5.60 -3.18 12.12
N ARG A 144 -6.15 -4.16 12.84
CA ARG A 144 -7.49 -4.72 12.59
C ARG A 144 -8.55 -3.62 12.61
N ASP A 145 -8.56 -2.78 13.64
CA ASP A 145 -9.60 -1.78 13.83
C ASP A 145 -9.54 -0.69 12.74
N VAL A 146 -8.34 -0.31 12.29
CA VAL A 146 -8.16 0.59 11.14
C VAL A 146 -8.69 -0.05 9.85
N GLN A 147 -8.38 -1.33 9.59
CA GLN A 147 -8.89 -2.03 8.41
C GLN A 147 -10.43 -2.13 8.42
N LEU A 148 -11.03 -2.43 9.57
CA LEU A 148 -12.49 -2.50 9.71
C LEU A 148 -13.15 -1.13 9.48
N ALA A 149 -12.59 -0.07 10.06
CA ALA A 149 -13.06 1.29 9.81
C ALA A 149 -12.94 1.70 8.34
N TYR A 150 -11.86 1.27 7.66
CA TYR A 150 -11.69 1.52 6.23
C TYR A 150 -12.71 0.75 5.37
N ILE A 151 -13.00 -0.52 5.71
CA ILE A 151 -14.04 -1.32 5.05
C ILE A 151 -15.42 -0.66 5.21
N GLU A 152 -15.75 -0.20 6.42
CA GLU A 152 -17.02 0.48 6.68
C GLU A 152 -17.15 1.77 5.87
N GLU A 153 -16.08 2.56 5.76
CA GLU A 153 -16.07 3.76 4.94
C GLU A 153 -16.18 3.43 3.44
N MET A 154 -15.47 2.40 2.95
CA MET A 154 -15.57 1.93 1.57
C MET A 154 -17.00 1.52 1.19
N ALA A 155 -17.77 0.97 2.14
CA ALA A 155 -19.15 0.57 1.92
C ALA A 155 -20.10 1.75 1.64
N LYS A 156 -19.69 2.98 1.95
CA LYS A 156 -20.43 4.20 1.57
C LYS A 156 -20.28 4.55 0.09
N TYR A 157 -19.35 3.89 -0.60
CA TYR A 157 -19.03 4.08 -2.01
C TYR A 157 -19.19 2.76 -2.79
N ALA A 158 -19.19 2.83 -4.13
CA ALA A 158 -19.22 1.65 -4.99
C ALA A 158 -17.83 0.98 -5.11
N LEU A 159 -17.21 0.65 -3.98
CA LEU A 159 -15.82 0.14 -3.89
C LEU A 159 -15.71 -1.35 -3.55
N SER A 160 -16.82 -2.11 -3.58
CA SER A 160 -16.86 -3.54 -3.22
C SER A 160 -15.97 -4.45 -4.09
N SER A 161 -15.53 -3.96 -5.25
CA SER A 161 -14.60 -4.67 -6.14
C SER A 161 -13.13 -4.56 -5.72
N VAL A 162 -12.82 -3.67 -4.76
CA VAL A 162 -11.50 -3.48 -4.19
C VAL A 162 -11.42 -4.24 -2.86
N LYS A 163 -10.35 -5.02 -2.68
CA LYS A 163 -10.12 -5.83 -1.49
C LYS A 163 -8.95 -5.27 -0.65
N LEU A 164 -8.78 -5.76 0.57
CA LEU A 164 -7.59 -5.47 1.36
C LEU A 164 -6.42 -6.36 0.95
N MET A 165 -5.22 -5.82 0.99
CA MET A 165 -3.99 -6.61 1.11
C MET A 165 -3.81 -6.94 2.61
N GLY A 166 -4.13 -8.18 2.99
CA GLY A 166 -4.37 -8.63 4.37
C GLY A 166 -3.53 -9.82 4.85
N GLY A 167 -2.42 -10.14 4.19
CA GLY A 167 -1.26 -10.70 4.86
C GLY A 167 -0.43 -9.47 5.15
N PRO A 168 -0.32 -9.00 6.41
CA PRO A 168 -0.56 -7.59 6.70
C PRO A 168 0.55 -6.62 6.27
N ASP A 169 1.25 -6.88 5.17
CA ASP A 169 2.43 -6.16 4.71
C ASP A 169 3.56 -6.23 5.75
N ILE A 170 3.59 -7.33 6.51
CA ILE A 170 4.46 -7.47 7.69
C ILE A 170 5.91 -7.68 7.30
N ALA A 171 6.81 -7.00 8.00
CA ALA A 171 8.23 -7.26 7.89
C ALA A 171 8.63 -8.47 8.73
N VAL A 172 8.86 -9.60 8.06
CA VAL A 172 9.25 -10.86 8.68
C VAL A 172 10.78 -10.91 8.78
N PHE A 173 11.29 -10.70 9.98
CA PHE A 173 12.73 -10.69 10.19
C PHE A 173 13.27 -12.05 10.58
N ASN A 174 12.69 -12.76 11.56
CA ASN A 174 13.29 -14.00 12.08
C ASN A 174 12.35 -14.97 12.84
N THR A 175 11.03 -14.72 13.00
CA THR A 175 10.23 -15.50 13.99
C THR A 175 8.92 -16.07 13.46
N ALA A 176 8.54 -17.23 14.01
CA ALA A 176 7.24 -17.86 13.79
C ALA A 176 6.06 -17.04 14.35
N SER A 177 6.30 -16.15 15.32
CA SER A 177 5.28 -15.28 15.92
C SER A 177 4.61 -14.33 14.91
N GLU A 178 5.29 -14.03 13.80
CA GLU A 178 4.77 -13.17 12.74
C GLU A 178 3.71 -13.89 11.87
N THR A 179 3.64 -15.23 11.93
CA THR A 179 2.56 -16.02 11.27
C THR A 179 1.20 -15.87 11.95
N GLU A 180 1.18 -15.45 13.23
CA GLU A 180 -0.09 -15.19 13.94
C GLU A 180 -0.83 -14.03 13.31
N TRP A 181 -0.13 -13.01 12.80
CA TRP A 181 -0.76 -11.90 12.09
C TRP A 181 -1.53 -12.37 10.87
N ILE A 182 -0.96 -13.28 10.07
CA ILE A 182 -1.63 -13.87 8.90
C ILE A 182 -2.89 -14.64 9.34
N THR A 183 -2.79 -15.41 10.43
CA THR A 183 -3.90 -16.22 10.94
C THR A 183 -5.01 -15.35 11.52
N LYS A 184 -4.66 -14.36 12.35
CA LYS A 184 -5.60 -13.41 12.93
C LYS A 184 -6.28 -12.59 11.82
N THR A 185 -5.54 -12.07 10.84
CA THR A 185 -6.15 -11.29 9.76
C THR A 185 -7.16 -12.12 8.96
N ASN A 186 -6.83 -13.37 8.68
CA ASN A 186 -7.78 -14.28 8.04
C ASN A 186 -9.04 -14.51 8.87
N ASN A 187 -8.92 -14.61 10.20
CA ASN A 187 -10.06 -14.85 11.07
C ASN A 187 -10.93 -13.60 11.26
N ASP A 188 -10.30 -12.42 11.36
CA ASP A 188 -10.99 -11.18 11.68
C ASP A 188 -11.50 -10.45 10.42
N LEU A 189 -10.75 -10.47 9.32
CA LEU A 189 -11.08 -9.76 8.07
C LEU A 189 -11.60 -10.69 6.96
N GLY A 190 -11.29 -11.98 7.00
CA GLY A 190 -11.86 -13.00 6.11
C GLY A 190 -11.92 -12.59 4.63
N ASP A 191 -13.13 -12.61 4.07
CA ASP A 191 -13.40 -12.36 2.64
C ASP A 191 -13.13 -10.91 2.19
N TYR A 192 -12.84 -9.99 3.10
CA TYR A 192 -12.38 -8.64 2.74
C TYR A 192 -10.93 -8.66 2.24
N VAL A 193 -10.15 -9.69 2.55
CA VAL A 193 -8.76 -9.83 2.12
C VAL A 193 -8.68 -10.49 0.75
N GLY A 194 -8.06 -9.81 -0.21
CA GLY A 194 -7.84 -10.31 -1.58
C GLY A 194 -6.43 -10.81 -1.83
N LEU A 195 -5.45 -10.38 -1.03
CA LEU A 195 -4.04 -10.71 -1.22
C LEU A 195 -3.31 -10.77 0.13
N TYR A 196 -2.41 -11.75 0.29
CA TYR A 196 -1.53 -11.84 1.45
C TYR A 196 -0.10 -11.46 1.07
N ASP A 197 0.51 -10.57 1.84
CA ASP A 197 1.87 -10.08 1.64
C ASP A 197 2.76 -10.29 2.89
N ILE A 198 4.05 -10.48 2.65
CA ILE A 198 5.10 -10.40 3.66
C ILE A 198 6.31 -9.68 3.05
N HIS A 199 6.96 -8.84 3.85
CA HIS A 199 8.26 -8.27 3.55
C HIS A 199 9.35 -9.13 4.16
N VAL A 200 10.39 -9.40 3.39
CA VAL A 200 11.53 -10.19 3.85
C VAL A 200 12.82 -9.52 3.43
N TYR A 201 13.72 -9.35 4.40
CA TYR A 201 15.04 -8.73 4.20
C TYR A 201 16.16 -9.70 4.56
N PRO A 202 16.30 -10.83 3.84
CA PRO A 202 17.25 -11.87 4.22
C PRO A 202 18.70 -11.39 4.06
N LYS A 203 19.50 -11.59 5.11
CA LYS A 203 20.96 -11.44 5.00
C LYS A 203 21.52 -12.57 4.14
N GLN A 204 22.62 -12.30 3.41
CA GLN A 204 23.27 -13.27 2.52
C GLN A 204 23.57 -14.62 3.20
N GLN A 205 23.85 -14.61 4.50
CA GLN A 205 24.11 -15.82 5.31
C GLN A 205 22.85 -16.71 5.45
N LEU A 206 21.67 -16.11 5.67
CA LEU A 206 20.38 -16.81 5.83
C LEU A 206 19.87 -17.45 4.53
N ILE A 207 20.33 -16.94 3.38
CA ILE A 207 20.04 -17.54 2.08
C ILE A 207 20.89 -18.80 1.87
N ARG A 208 22.15 -18.78 2.31
CA ARG A 208 23.11 -19.87 2.07
C ARG A 208 22.90 -21.08 2.97
N ASN A 209 22.35 -20.91 4.17
CA ASN A 209 22.11 -21.99 5.13
C ASN A 209 20.71 -22.63 5.03
N GLY A 210 19.85 -22.15 4.12
CA GLY A 210 18.51 -22.70 3.89
C GLY A 210 17.42 -22.25 4.88
N GLU A 211 17.76 -21.42 5.88
CA GLU A 211 16.81 -20.90 6.87
C GLU A 211 15.75 -19.99 6.24
N PHE A 212 16.12 -19.22 5.22
CA PHE A 212 15.17 -18.40 4.46
C PHE A 212 14.06 -19.24 3.81
N SER A 213 14.40 -20.40 3.24
CA SER A 213 13.40 -21.31 2.66
C SER A 213 12.49 -21.96 3.71
N ASN A 214 12.98 -22.16 4.94
CA ASN A 214 12.15 -22.64 6.05
C ASN A 214 11.12 -21.59 6.48
N MET A 215 11.54 -20.34 6.61
CA MET A 215 10.64 -19.23 6.94
C MET A 215 9.56 -19.02 5.86
N LEU A 216 9.94 -19.02 4.58
CA LEU A 216 8.97 -18.92 3.47
C LEU A 216 7.96 -20.07 3.44
N ARG A 217 8.32 -21.27 3.92
CA ARG A 217 7.37 -22.39 4.04
C ARG A 217 6.38 -22.19 5.18
N ALA A 218 6.82 -21.60 6.29
CA ALA A 218 5.97 -21.34 7.46
C ALA A 218 4.91 -20.24 7.20
N THR A 219 5.18 -19.33 6.26
CA THR A 219 4.26 -18.26 5.88
C THR A 219 3.35 -18.61 4.70
N LYS A 220 3.56 -19.78 4.08
CA LYS A 220 2.76 -20.25 2.94
C LYS A 220 1.52 -20.99 3.46
N LYS A 221 0.33 -20.44 3.21
CA LYS A 221 -0.94 -21.19 3.29
C LYS A 221 -1.13 -22.05 2.05
#